data_AF-A0A956LMK7-F1
#
_entry.id   AF-A0A956LMK7-F1
#
_cell.length_a   1.000
_cell.length_b   1.000
_cell.length_c   1.000
_cell.angle_alpha   90.00
_cell.angle_beta   90.00
_cell.angle_gamma   90.00
#
_symmetry.space_group_name_H-M   'P 1'
#
loop_
_entity.id
_entity.type
_entity.pdbx_description
1 polymer ?
#
loop_
_entity_poly.entity_id
_entity_poly.type
_entity_poly.pdbx_seq_one_letter_code
_entity_poly.pdbx_strand_id
1 'polypeptide(L)'
;MGARRRALAHVAGDRLALNGNGDYSGGVVAPRDLSVPIRVFQGGVQPFKNELTPVGEELSRLRSAIDALAEQLATAQLSASIRAEAPHYTQEGWRYCSKCAGLSFAPNRARGVCPADKQPHAVESGACVLFAHRSQYAGQPGWAWCHKCQVLCHGTAALSGSCPAGGAHDRSRSPAFFLWSAGLSQANKKARDFPVQEGWRWCGRCYGLVLGTPSPGRCPHPDGGAHSTSEQNLNYGVMYPA
;
A
#
# COMPACT_ATOMS: atom_id res chain seq x y z
N MET A 1 -52.33 14.44 -21.65
CA MET A 1 -51.71 13.10 -21.79
C MET A 1 -52.17 12.51 -23.12
N GLY A 2 -51.25 12.12 -24.00
CA GLY A 2 -51.56 11.49 -25.28
C GLY A 2 -50.30 10.88 -25.87
N ALA A 3 -50.28 9.55 -25.98
CA ALA A 3 -49.10 8.73 -26.20
C ALA A 3 -48.32 9.09 -27.48
N ARG A 4 -46.98 9.20 -27.37
CA ARG A 4 -46.08 9.12 -28.53
C ARG A 4 -46.21 7.72 -29.13
N ARG A 5 -46.50 7.60 -30.43
CA ARG A 5 -46.51 6.31 -31.14
C ARG A 5 -45.35 6.23 -32.13
N ARG A 6 -44.65 5.11 -32.14
CA ARG A 6 -43.56 4.82 -33.09
C ARG A 6 -44.16 4.18 -34.34
N ALA A 7 -43.74 4.64 -35.52
CA ALA A 7 -44.04 3.98 -36.79
C ALA A 7 -42.76 3.31 -37.32
N LEU A 8 -42.88 2.08 -37.82
CA LEU A 8 -41.79 1.40 -38.54
C LEU A 8 -41.84 1.85 -40.00
N ALA A 9 -40.84 2.63 -40.41
CA ALA A 9 -40.56 2.88 -41.81
C ALA A 9 -39.57 1.83 -42.30
N HIS A 10 -39.81 1.28 -43.49
CA HIS A 10 -38.81 0.46 -44.18
C HIS A 10 -38.51 1.09 -45.55
N VAL A 11 -37.31 0.81 -46.05
CA VAL A 11 -36.84 1.27 -47.35
C VAL A 11 -37.21 0.22 -48.38
N ALA A 12 -37.95 0.62 -49.42
CA ALA A 12 -38.29 -0.24 -50.55
C ALA A 12 -37.77 0.45 -51.82
N GLY A 13 -36.57 0.06 -52.26
CA GLY A 13 -35.81 0.81 -53.26
C GLY A 13 -35.50 2.22 -52.77
N ASP A 14 -35.76 3.23 -53.61
CA ASP A 14 -35.32 4.62 -53.34
C ASP A 14 -36.38 5.48 -52.65
N ARG A 15 -37.41 4.87 -52.04
CA ARG A 15 -38.52 5.59 -51.37
C ARG A 15 -38.79 5.05 -49.97
N LEU A 16 -39.22 5.96 -49.09
CA LEU A 16 -39.72 5.64 -47.74
C LEU A 16 -41.24 5.42 -47.81
N ALA A 17 -41.70 4.23 -47.44
CA ALA A 17 -43.12 3.89 -47.41
C ALA A 17 -43.63 3.79 -45.97
N LEU A 18 -44.80 4.40 -45.71
CA LEU A 18 -45.54 4.28 -44.45
C LEU A 18 -46.76 3.38 -44.70
N ASN A 19 -46.83 2.23 -44.03
CA ASN A 19 -47.88 1.23 -44.28
C ASN A 19 -49.22 1.68 -43.67
N GLY A 20 -50.28 1.68 -44.49
CA GLY A 20 -51.62 2.15 -44.13
C GLY A 20 -52.72 1.10 -44.06
N ASN A 21 -52.46 -0.17 -44.40
CA ASN A 21 -53.52 -1.18 -44.60
C ASN A 21 -53.83 -2.09 -43.39
N GLY A 22 -53.17 -1.88 -42.24
CA GLY A 22 -53.57 -2.50 -40.97
C GLY A 22 -53.12 -3.96 -40.76
N ASP A 23 -52.19 -4.45 -41.58
CA ASP A 23 -51.73 -5.84 -41.64
C ASP A 23 -50.89 -6.31 -40.43
N TYR A 24 -50.75 -5.48 -39.39
CA TYR A 24 -50.14 -5.82 -38.11
C TYR A 24 -51.02 -5.36 -36.94
N SER A 25 -51.20 -6.22 -35.95
CA SER A 25 -51.89 -5.89 -34.70
C SER A 25 -51.11 -4.82 -33.92
N GLY A 26 -51.57 -3.56 -33.96
CA GLY A 26 -51.05 -2.46 -33.14
C GLY A 26 -50.77 -1.12 -33.85
N GLY A 27 -50.96 -1.01 -35.17
CA GLY A 27 -50.76 0.23 -35.93
C GLY A 27 -51.87 1.27 -35.76
N VAL A 28 -51.60 2.55 -36.09
CA VAL A 28 -52.62 3.61 -36.15
C VAL A 28 -52.97 3.95 -37.59
N VAL A 29 -54.26 4.01 -37.88
CA VAL A 29 -54.80 4.50 -39.14
C VAL A 29 -54.72 6.03 -39.16
N ALA A 30 -53.92 6.58 -40.08
CA ALA A 30 -53.90 8.02 -40.33
C ALA A 30 -55.17 8.43 -41.12
N PRO A 31 -55.74 9.62 -40.88
CA PRO A 31 -56.86 10.11 -41.70
C PRO A 31 -56.40 10.32 -43.15
N ARG A 32 -57.34 10.20 -44.10
CA ARG A 32 -57.08 10.11 -45.55
C ARG A 32 -56.25 11.26 -46.14
N ASP A 33 -56.12 12.38 -45.43
CA ASP A 33 -55.58 13.63 -45.97
C ASP A 33 -54.34 14.15 -45.20
N LEU A 34 -53.48 13.25 -44.71
CA LEU A 34 -52.19 13.66 -44.13
C LEU A 34 -51.20 14.08 -45.25
N SER A 35 -51.09 15.38 -45.49
CA SER A 35 -50.12 15.97 -46.42
C SER A 35 -48.88 16.47 -45.66
N VAL A 36 -47.74 15.85 -45.94
CA VAL A 36 -46.43 16.30 -45.45
C VAL A 36 -45.73 17.03 -46.60
N PRO A 37 -45.27 18.28 -46.45
CA PRO A 37 -44.62 18.99 -47.54
C PRO A 37 -43.32 18.28 -47.92
N ILE A 38 -43.23 17.79 -49.16
CA ILE A 38 -42.01 17.23 -49.72
C ILE A 38 -41.06 18.40 -49.97
N ARG A 39 -40.06 18.60 -49.10
CA ARG A 39 -38.86 19.36 -49.49
C ARG A 39 -38.00 18.42 -50.33
N VAL A 40 -38.08 18.57 -51.65
CA VAL A 40 -37.10 17.96 -52.56
C VAL A 40 -35.76 18.64 -52.27
N PHE A 41 -34.81 17.90 -51.69
CA PHE A 41 -33.43 18.36 -51.62
C PHE A 41 -32.87 18.37 -53.05
N GLN A 42 -32.93 19.52 -53.73
CA GLN A 42 -32.07 19.77 -54.89
C GLN A 42 -30.66 20.12 -54.39
N GLY A 43 -29.97 19.09 -53.92
CA GLY A 43 -28.55 19.11 -53.62
C GLY A 43 -28.08 17.69 -53.87
N GLY A 44 -27.14 17.53 -54.81
CA GLY A 44 -26.62 16.22 -55.17
C GLY A 44 -26.27 15.41 -53.93
N VAL A 45 -26.41 14.09 -54.02
CA VAL A 45 -26.02 13.14 -52.98
C VAL A 45 -24.55 13.41 -52.62
N GLN A 46 -24.32 14.26 -51.63
CA GLN A 46 -23.08 14.23 -50.89
C GLN A 46 -23.13 12.91 -50.14
N PRO A 47 -22.18 11.99 -50.36
CA PRO A 47 -22.18 10.74 -49.60
C PRO A 47 -22.25 11.12 -48.13
N PHE A 48 -23.20 10.51 -47.41
CA PHE A 48 -23.32 10.67 -45.96
C PHE A 48 -21.94 10.32 -45.40
N LYS A 49 -21.15 11.34 -45.02
CA LYS A 49 -19.84 11.09 -44.41
C LYS A 49 -20.16 10.34 -43.15
N ASN A 50 -19.73 9.09 -43.12
CA ASN A 50 -20.06 8.13 -42.09
C ASN A 50 -19.60 8.73 -40.75
N GLU A 51 -20.53 9.31 -39.97
CA GLU A 51 -20.28 9.81 -38.60
C GLU A 51 -19.98 8.66 -37.61
N LEU A 52 -19.67 7.47 -38.13
CA LEU A 52 -19.13 6.32 -37.41
C LEU A 52 -17.60 6.40 -37.23
N THR A 53 -16.90 7.30 -37.93
CA THR A 53 -15.45 7.50 -37.72
C THR A 53 -15.08 7.92 -36.29
N PRO A 54 -15.80 8.82 -35.59
CA PRO A 54 -15.46 9.19 -34.22
C PRO A 54 -15.69 8.02 -33.25
N VAL A 55 -16.71 7.21 -33.47
CA VAL A 55 -17.03 6.05 -32.61
C VAL A 55 -16.03 4.91 -32.83
N GLY A 56 -15.61 4.65 -34.07
CA GLY A 56 -14.59 3.66 -34.40
C GLY A 56 -13.21 4.02 -33.85
N GLU A 57 -12.82 5.30 -33.95
CA GLU A 57 -11.59 5.82 -33.35
C GLU A 57 -11.65 5.74 -31.82
N GLU A 58 -12.77 6.12 -31.21
CA GLU A 58 -12.93 6.07 -29.75
C GLU A 58 -12.95 4.62 -29.23
N LEU A 59 -13.61 3.70 -29.93
CA LEU A 59 -13.55 2.27 -29.62
C LEU A 59 -12.13 1.71 -29.73
N SER A 60 -11.36 2.14 -30.74
CA SER A 60 -9.96 1.74 -30.91
C SER A 60 -9.06 2.30 -29.79
N ARG A 61 -9.31 3.54 -29.35
CA ARG A 61 -8.65 4.15 -28.19
C ARG A 61 -8.98 3.41 -26.90
N LEU A 62 -10.26 3.13 -26.64
CA LEU A 62 -10.70 2.41 -25.45
C LEU A 62 -10.14 0.98 -25.42
N ARG A 63 -10.09 0.30 -26.57
CA ARG A 63 -9.46 -1.03 -26.65
C ARG A 63 -7.97 -0.97 -26.30
N SER A 64 -7.25 -0.01 -26.89
CA SER A 64 -5.83 0.20 -26.59
C SER A 64 -5.58 0.54 -25.12
N ALA A 65 -6.47 1.33 -24.50
CA ALA A 65 -6.39 1.67 -23.08
C ALA A 65 -6.64 0.45 -22.18
N ILE A 66 -7.59 -0.42 -22.53
CA ILE A 66 -7.83 -1.69 -21.82
C ILE A 66 -6.60 -2.59 -21.90
N ASP A 67 -6.02 -2.73 -23.09
CA ASP A 67 -4.84 -3.59 -23.30
C ASP A 67 -3.63 -3.05 -22.50
N ALA A 68 -3.42 -1.73 -22.49
CA ALA A 68 -2.39 -1.09 -21.68
C ALA A 68 -2.60 -1.26 -20.16
N LEU A 69 -3.85 -1.16 -19.69
CA LEU A 69 -4.19 -1.41 -18.28
C LEU A 69 -3.98 -2.88 -17.89
N ALA A 70 -4.28 -3.81 -18.80
CA ALA A 70 -4.04 -5.24 -18.59
C ALA A 70 -2.53 -5.53 -18.45
N GLU A 71 -1.70 -4.90 -19.27
CA GLU A 71 -0.23 -5.01 -19.16
C GLU A 71 0.31 -4.39 -17.87
N GLN A 72 -0.22 -3.24 -17.45
CA GLN A 72 0.12 -2.63 -16.15
C GLN A 72 -0.27 -3.55 -14.98
N LEU A 73 -1.43 -4.20 -15.04
CA LEU A 73 -1.88 -5.14 -14.02
C LEU A 73 -1.00 -6.38 -13.97
N ALA A 74 -0.64 -6.96 -15.14
CA ALA A 74 0.25 -8.11 -15.22
C ALA A 74 1.64 -7.79 -14.66
N THR A 75 2.18 -6.60 -14.98
CA THR A 75 3.45 -6.11 -14.43
C THR A 75 3.36 -5.93 -12.91
N ALA A 76 2.26 -5.37 -12.39
CA ALA A 76 2.04 -5.22 -10.96
C ALA A 76 1.97 -6.57 -10.24
N GLN A 77 1.25 -7.55 -10.81
CA GLN A 77 1.13 -8.92 -10.27
C GLN A 77 2.47 -9.67 -10.27
N LEU A 78 3.25 -9.56 -11.34
CA LEU A 78 4.59 -10.13 -11.40
C LEU A 78 5.51 -9.49 -10.35
N SER A 79 5.47 -8.16 -10.22
CA SER A 79 6.25 -7.44 -9.19
C SER A 79 5.85 -7.82 -7.76
N ALA A 80 4.57 -8.11 -7.52
CA ALA A 80 4.07 -8.57 -6.23
C ALA A 80 4.52 -10.02 -5.94
N SER A 81 4.51 -10.88 -6.94
CA SER A 81 4.96 -12.28 -6.82
C SER A 81 6.46 -12.36 -6.52
N ILE A 82 7.29 -11.59 -7.23
CA ILE A 82 8.74 -11.48 -6.95
C ILE A 82 8.99 -10.97 -5.52
N ARG A 83 8.16 -10.06 -5.00
CA ARG A 83 8.26 -9.58 -3.61
C ARG A 83 7.85 -10.63 -2.58
N ALA A 84 6.92 -11.53 -2.92
CA ALA A 84 6.46 -12.60 -2.04
C ALA A 84 7.49 -13.74 -1.93
N GLU A 85 8.28 -13.97 -2.98
CA GLU A 85 9.31 -15.01 -3.04
C GLU A 85 10.69 -14.54 -2.56
N ALA A 86 10.85 -13.26 -2.23
CA ALA A 86 12.13 -12.75 -1.72
C ALA A 86 12.53 -13.50 -0.44
N PRO A 87 13.75 -14.07 -0.37
CA PRO A 87 14.19 -14.80 0.81
C PRO A 87 14.15 -13.89 2.04
N HIS A 88 13.48 -14.38 3.08
CA HIS A 88 13.45 -13.73 4.38
C HIS A 88 14.80 -13.94 5.05
N TYR A 89 15.66 -12.93 5.05
CA TYR A 89 16.90 -12.97 5.83
C TYR A 89 16.56 -12.63 7.26
N THR A 90 16.69 -13.58 8.16
CA THR A 90 16.58 -13.33 9.60
C THR A 90 17.95 -12.97 10.16
N GLN A 91 17.99 -12.00 11.06
CA GLN A 91 19.15 -11.71 11.88
C GLN A 91 18.82 -12.06 13.33
N GLU A 92 19.55 -13.03 13.88
CA GLU A 92 19.49 -13.43 15.28
C GLU A 92 20.48 -12.65 16.13
N GLY A 93 20.33 -12.68 17.45
CA GLY A 93 21.27 -12.05 18.40
C GLY A 93 20.83 -10.68 18.90
N TRP A 94 19.59 -10.29 18.60
CA TRP A 94 18.94 -9.14 19.21
C TRP A 94 18.48 -9.47 20.63
N ARG A 95 18.63 -8.54 21.57
CA ARG A 95 18.34 -8.77 22.99
C ARG A 95 17.72 -7.53 23.62
N TYR A 96 16.77 -7.77 24.52
CA TYR A 96 16.26 -6.75 25.42
C TYR A 96 17.32 -6.41 26.48
N CYS A 97 17.60 -5.11 26.64
CA CYS A 97 18.48 -4.60 27.70
C CYS A 97 17.64 -4.07 28.86
N SER A 98 17.68 -4.73 30.01
CA SER A 98 16.91 -4.34 31.22
C SER A 98 17.24 -2.94 31.74
N LYS A 99 18.46 -2.44 31.49
CA LYS A 99 18.92 -1.13 31.98
C LYS A 99 18.29 0.05 31.25
N CYS A 100 18.00 -0.09 29.96
CA CYS A 100 17.46 1.00 29.13
C CYS A 100 16.14 0.66 28.43
N ALA A 101 15.64 -0.56 28.64
CA ALA A 101 14.54 -1.21 27.93
C ALA A 101 14.65 -1.22 26.40
N GLY A 102 15.82 -0.93 25.86
CA GLY A 102 16.06 -0.88 24.42
C GLY A 102 16.32 -2.26 23.83
N LEU A 103 15.95 -2.44 22.55
CA LEU A 103 16.38 -3.59 21.77
C LEU A 103 17.81 -3.36 21.25
N SER A 104 18.74 -4.22 21.63
CA SER A 104 20.16 -4.10 21.30
C SER A 104 20.68 -5.34 20.60
N PHE A 105 21.52 -5.16 19.58
CA PHE A 105 22.19 -6.23 18.88
C PHE A 105 23.45 -6.65 19.65
N ALA A 106 23.52 -7.90 20.09
CA ALA A 106 24.61 -8.36 20.95
C ALA A 106 25.09 -9.79 20.63
N PRO A 107 25.28 -10.20 19.36
CA PRO A 107 25.50 -11.61 18.99
C PRO A 107 26.63 -12.28 19.80
N ASN A 108 27.73 -11.57 20.07
CA ASN A 108 28.89 -12.08 20.82
C ASN A 108 29.41 -11.08 21.89
N ARG A 109 28.54 -10.59 22.81
CA ARG A 109 28.86 -9.60 23.87
C ARG A 109 29.34 -8.24 23.32
N ALA A 110 28.51 -7.60 22.48
CA ALA A 110 28.85 -6.37 21.78
C ALA A 110 29.07 -5.14 22.67
N ARG A 111 30.05 -4.32 22.26
CA ARG A 111 30.62 -3.10 22.88
C ARG A 111 29.72 -1.85 22.75
N GLY A 112 28.40 -2.01 22.78
CA GLY A 112 27.46 -0.89 22.62
C GLY A 112 27.30 -0.07 23.90
N VAL A 113 27.35 1.25 23.79
CA VAL A 113 27.19 2.15 24.96
C VAL A 113 25.72 2.19 25.42
N CYS A 114 25.44 1.68 26.61
CA CYS A 114 24.13 1.80 27.26
C CYS A 114 23.93 3.22 27.83
N PRO A 115 22.76 3.86 27.66
CA PRO A 115 22.50 5.18 28.25
C PRO A 115 22.41 5.20 29.77
N ALA A 116 22.19 4.05 30.40
CA ALA A 116 22.02 3.95 31.85
C ALA A 116 23.34 4.23 32.60
N ASP A 117 24.43 3.59 32.15
CA ASP A 117 25.71 3.53 32.88
C ASP A 117 26.94 3.69 31.96
N LYS A 118 26.73 3.94 30.66
CA LYS A 118 27.76 3.98 29.62
C LYS A 118 28.57 2.68 29.46
N GLN A 119 28.09 1.58 30.04
CA GLN A 119 28.66 0.23 29.90
C GLN A 119 27.96 -0.54 28.78
N PRO A 120 28.45 -1.74 28.40
CA PRO A 120 27.74 -2.64 27.48
C PRO A 120 26.29 -2.88 27.89
N HIS A 121 25.41 -3.09 26.91
CA HIS A 121 24.01 -3.47 27.18
C HIS A 121 23.93 -4.80 27.92
N ALA A 122 22.85 -4.96 28.67
CA ALA A 122 22.51 -6.19 29.37
C ALA A 122 22.17 -7.29 28.33
N VAL A 123 22.53 -8.55 28.61
CA VAL A 123 22.43 -9.68 27.66
C VAL A 123 21.72 -10.90 28.25
N GLU A 124 21.11 -10.75 29.42
CA GLU A 124 20.40 -11.81 30.14
C GLU A 124 19.10 -12.25 29.47
N SER A 125 18.55 -11.44 28.56
CA SER A 125 17.36 -11.82 27.80
C SER A 125 17.68 -12.86 26.72
N GLY A 126 16.68 -13.67 26.37
CA GLY A 126 16.74 -14.55 25.21
C GLY A 126 17.03 -13.76 23.93
N ALA A 127 17.75 -14.38 23.00
CA ALA A 127 17.98 -13.77 21.70
C ALA A 127 16.69 -13.82 20.86
N CYS A 128 16.27 -12.66 20.37
CA CYS A 128 15.18 -12.55 19.42
C CYS A 128 15.73 -12.38 17.99
N VAL A 129 14.83 -12.48 17.03
CA VAL A 129 15.11 -12.49 15.61
C VAL A 129 14.36 -11.35 14.94
N LEU A 130 15.06 -10.62 14.07
CA LEU A 130 14.46 -9.60 13.22
C LEU A 130 14.57 -10.00 11.75
N PHE A 131 13.55 -9.67 10.94
CA PHE A 131 13.66 -9.76 9.50
C PHE A 131 14.51 -8.61 8.95
N ALA A 132 15.65 -8.94 8.36
CA ALA A 132 16.41 -8.05 7.51
C ALA A 132 15.76 -7.99 6.12
N HIS A 133 15.77 -6.80 5.53
CA HIS A 133 15.17 -6.45 4.24
C HIS A 133 13.64 -6.51 4.21
N ARG A 134 13.05 -6.53 3.00
CA ARG A 134 11.60 -6.55 2.81
C ARG A 134 11.06 -7.89 3.28
N SER A 135 10.00 -7.84 4.07
CA SER A 135 9.17 -8.99 4.39
C SER A 135 7.86 -8.90 3.58
N GLN A 136 7.32 -10.04 3.16
CA GLN A 136 5.95 -10.11 2.61
C GLN A 136 4.87 -9.83 3.68
N TYR A 137 5.27 -9.78 4.95
CA TYR A 137 4.37 -9.51 6.05
C TYR A 137 4.10 -8.02 6.26
N ALA A 138 3.01 -7.71 6.96
CA ALA A 138 2.65 -6.33 7.27
C ALA A 138 3.47 -5.81 8.46
N GLY A 139 3.95 -4.58 8.37
CA GLY A 139 4.87 -4.00 9.34
C GLY A 139 5.60 -2.79 8.77
N GLN A 140 6.50 -2.24 9.56
CA GLN A 140 7.20 -1.00 9.24
C GLN A 140 8.62 -1.29 8.77
N PRO A 141 9.00 -0.88 7.54
CA PRO A 141 10.38 -0.93 7.07
C PRO A 141 11.19 0.26 7.62
N GLY A 142 12.51 0.22 7.44
CA GLY A 142 13.38 1.39 7.68
C GLY A 142 13.96 1.46 9.09
N TRP A 143 13.72 0.44 9.92
CA TRP A 143 14.47 0.23 11.15
C TRP A 143 15.92 -0.10 10.83
N ALA A 144 16.85 0.32 11.67
CA ALA A 144 18.27 0.09 11.46
C ALA A 144 18.99 -0.08 12.79
N TRP A 145 20.00 -0.93 12.77
CA TRP A 145 20.99 -1.05 13.82
C TRP A 145 21.91 0.18 13.83
N CYS A 146 22.11 0.76 15.01
CA CYS A 146 23.12 1.79 15.21
C CYS A 146 24.46 1.13 15.57
N HIS A 147 25.48 1.26 14.74
CA HIS A 147 26.76 0.57 14.99
C HIS A 147 27.55 1.14 16.20
N LYS A 148 27.22 2.35 16.66
CA LYS A 148 27.86 2.99 17.82
C LYS A 148 27.31 2.48 19.14
N CYS A 149 25.99 2.47 19.29
CA CYS A 149 25.33 2.11 20.54
C CYS A 149 24.62 0.76 20.51
N GLN A 150 24.63 0.08 19.36
CA GLN A 150 24.07 -1.26 19.14
C GLN A 150 22.54 -1.35 19.21
N VAL A 151 21.81 -0.26 19.43
CA VAL A 151 20.34 -0.32 19.52
C VAL A 151 19.67 -0.32 18.15
N LEU A 152 18.48 -0.89 18.07
CA LEU A 152 17.61 -0.71 16.92
C LEU A 152 16.95 0.68 16.99
N CYS A 153 17.04 1.44 15.91
CA CYS A 153 16.52 2.80 15.80
C CYS A 153 15.81 3.01 14.47
N HIS A 154 14.84 3.92 14.46
CA HIS A 154 14.15 4.36 13.25
C HIS A 154 14.30 5.87 13.13
N GLY A 155 14.69 6.36 11.96
CA GLY A 155 14.78 7.79 11.67
C GLY A 155 15.21 8.08 10.24
N THR A 156 15.44 9.34 9.95
CA THR A 156 16.08 9.82 8.70
C THR A 156 17.48 10.36 9.00
N ALA A 157 18.23 10.78 7.99
CA ALA A 157 19.51 11.47 8.21
C ALA A 157 19.32 12.78 8.99
N ALA A 158 18.22 13.50 8.76
CA ALA A 158 17.88 14.74 9.45
C ALA A 158 17.27 14.52 10.85
N LEU A 159 16.60 13.38 11.05
CA LEU A 159 15.87 13.06 12.28
C LEU A 159 16.26 11.66 12.77
N SER A 160 17.36 11.57 13.51
CA SER A 160 17.92 10.28 13.94
C SER A 160 17.97 10.11 15.46
N GLY A 161 17.39 11.03 16.24
CA GLY A 161 17.38 11.00 17.71
C GLY A 161 18.77 11.00 18.36
N SER A 162 18.79 11.01 19.70
CA SER A 162 20.03 11.07 20.47
C SER A 162 20.68 9.69 20.64
N CYS A 163 21.95 9.58 20.25
CA CYS A 163 22.77 8.40 20.48
C CYS A 163 23.51 8.50 21.82
N PRO A 164 23.49 7.46 22.69
CA PRO A 164 24.24 7.47 23.94
C PRO A 164 25.76 7.53 23.76
N ALA A 165 26.28 7.18 22.58
CA ALA A 165 27.68 7.32 22.19
C ALA A 165 28.03 8.74 21.68
N GLY A 166 27.06 9.67 21.68
CA GLY A 166 27.21 11.03 21.16
C GLY A 166 26.68 11.20 19.74
N GLY A 167 26.08 12.37 19.49
CA GLY A 167 25.49 12.75 18.20
C GLY A 167 24.25 11.92 17.81
N ALA A 168 23.98 11.84 16.50
CA ALA A 168 22.91 11.05 15.90
C ALA A 168 23.24 9.54 15.84
N HIS A 169 22.23 8.66 15.77
CA HIS A 169 22.49 7.23 15.52
C HIS A 169 23.17 7.00 14.17
N ASP A 170 24.16 6.12 14.13
CA ASP A 170 24.88 5.79 12.89
C ASP A 170 24.38 4.46 12.31
N ARG A 171 23.62 4.59 11.22
CA ARG A 171 22.92 3.51 10.53
C ARG A 171 23.65 3.06 9.26
N SER A 172 24.83 3.60 8.97
CA SER A 172 25.55 3.38 7.69
C SER A 172 25.97 1.94 7.45
N ARG A 173 26.10 1.15 8.52
CA ARG A 173 26.54 -0.25 8.49
C ARG A 173 25.40 -1.25 8.69
N SER A 174 24.16 -0.78 8.64
CA SER A 174 22.99 -1.60 8.92
C SER A 174 22.25 -1.95 7.62
N PRO A 175 21.81 -3.22 7.44
CA PRO A 175 20.69 -3.46 6.55
C PRO A 175 19.43 -2.77 7.09
N ALA A 176 18.42 -2.58 6.24
CA ALA A 176 17.11 -2.13 6.70
C ALA A 176 16.37 -3.32 7.32
N PHE A 177 15.91 -3.17 8.56
CA PHE A 177 15.05 -4.14 9.24
C PHE A 177 13.58 -3.79 9.08
N PHE A 178 12.77 -4.82 9.21
CA PHE A 178 11.32 -4.74 9.19
C PHE A 178 10.78 -5.16 10.55
N LEU A 179 10.02 -4.27 11.20
CA LEU A 179 9.32 -4.61 12.43
C LEU A 179 7.85 -4.88 12.16
N TRP A 180 7.41 -6.00 12.69
CA TRP A 180 6.01 -6.35 12.76
C TRP A 180 5.25 -5.32 13.60
N SER A 181 4.02 -4.97 13.22
CA SER A 181 3.13 -4.24 14.15
C SER A 181 1.87 -5.04 14.44
N ALA A 182 1.55 -5.20 15.73
CA ALA A 182 0.44 -6.00 16.23
C ALA A 182 -0.91 -5.57 15.61
N GLY A 183 -1.12 -4.27 15.41
CA GLY A 183 -2.33 -3.74 14.76
C GLY A 183 -2.43 -4.03 13.25
N LEU A 184 -1.30 -4.15 12.55
CA LEU A 184 -1.28 -4.56 11.13
C LEU A 184 -1.30 -6.10 10.98
N SER A 185 -1.07 -6.82 12.07
CA SER A 185 -0.95 -8.28 12.10
C SER A 185 -2.26 -9.03 11.99
N GLN A 186 -3.36 -8.41 12.42
CA GLN A 186 -4.68 -9.03 12.41
C GLN A 186 -5.16 -9.29 10.97
N ALA A 187 -4.62 -8.53 10.01
CA ALA A 187 -4.81 -8.74 8.58
C ALA A 187 -3.97 -9.91 8.01
N ASN A 188 -2.96 -10.41 8.74
CA ASN A 188 -1.99 -11.38 8.24
C ASN A 188 -2.00 -12.67 9.09
N LYS A 189 -2.94 -13.58 8.81
CA LYS A 189 -3.16 -14.82 9.58
C LYS A 189 -1.92 -15.73 9.66
N LYS A 190 -0.99 -15.67 8.69
CA LYS A 190 0.25 -16.48 8.63
C LYS A 190 1.39 -15.97 9.52
N ALA A 191 1.26 -14.79 10.12
CA ALA A 191 2.19 -14.26 11.12
C ALA A 191 2.31 -15.09 12.39
N ARG A 192 1.20 -15.79 12.69
CA ARG A 192 0.90 -16.34 14.01
C ARG A 192 1.68 -17.62 14.32
N ASP A 193 2.50 -18.07 13.37
CA ASP A 193 3.29 -19.28 13.49
C ASP A 193 4.59 -19.07 14.29
N PHE A 194 4.93 -17.82 14.65
CA PHE A 194 6.10 -17.49 15.49
C PHE A 194 5.67 -16.94 16.85
N PRO A 195 6.36 -17.28 17.96
CA PRO A 195 6.15 -16.64 19.25
C PRO A 195 6.62 -15.18 19.17
N VAL A 196 5.65 -14.26 19.12
CA VAL A 196 5.89 -12.81 19.04
C VAL A 196 5.74 -12.19 20.43
N GLN A 197 6.74 -11.43 20.85
CA GLN A 197 6.60 -10.50 21.97
C GLN A 197 6.25 -9.12 21.44
N GLU A 198 5.05 -8.66 21.78
CA GLU A 198 4.56 -7.32 21.53
C GLU A 198 4.97 -6.33 22.64
N GLY A 199 4.46 -5.11 22.57
CA GLY A 199 4.68 -4.06 23.55
C GLY A 199 5.87 -3.16 23.23
N TRP A 200 6.54 -3.37 22.10
CA TRP A 200 7.65 -2.52 21.67
C TRP A 200 7.14 -1.23 21.05
N ARG A 201 7.80 -0.13 21.37
CA ARG A 201 7.41 1.23 20.98
C ARG A 201 8.60 2.00 20.45
N TRP A 202 8.31 2.85 19.48
CA TRP A 202 9.25 3.88 19.05
C TRP A 202 9.24 5.04 20.06
N CYS A 203 10.43 5.42 20.53
CA CYS A 203 10.60 6.58 21.41
C CYS A 203 10.81 7.86 20.60
N GLY A 204 9.94 8.85 20.77
CA GLY A 204 10.00 10.11 20.01
C GLY A 204 11.19 11.02 20.33
N ARG A 205 11.94 10.72 21.41
CA ARG A 205 13.13 11.48 21.82
C ARG A 205 14.43 10.86 21.31
N CYS A 206 14.63 9.57 21.58
CA CYS A 206 15.87 8.87 21.21
C CYS A 206 15.79 8.09 19.91
N TYR A 207 14.59 7.96 19.33
CA TYR A 207 14.33 7.26 18.07
C TYR A 207 14.64 5.75 18.14
N GLY A 208 14.91 5.23 19.33
CA GLY A 208 15.16 3.81 19.59
C GLY A 208 13.86 3.03 19.78
N LEU A 209 13.93 1.73 19.50
CA LEU A 209 12.89 0.78 19.87
C LEU A 209 13.05 0.39 21.35
N VAL A 210 12.00 0.59 22.13
CA VAL A 210 11.98 0.34 23.58
C VAL A 210 10.74 -0.45 23.98
N LEU A 211 10.83 -1.26 25.03
CA LEU A 211 9.70 -2.06 25.50
C LEU A 211 8.85 -1.27 26.50
N GLY A 212 7.52 -1.29 26.34
CA GLY A 212 6.55 -0.80 27.33
C GLY A 212 6.01 0.62 27.12
N THR A 213 4.89 0.90 27.78
CA THR A 213 4.21 2.21 27.89
C THR A 213 3.69 2.39 29.33
N PRO A 214 4.33 3.21 30.19
CA PRO A 214 5.62 3.85 29.97
C PRO A 214 6.74 2.81 29.87
N SER A 215 7.74 3.08 29.05
CA SER A 215 8.92 2.21 28.96
C SER A 215 9.84 2.40 30.17
N PRO A 216 10.22 1.33 30.90
CA PRO A 216 11.15 1.44 32.01
C PRO A 216 12.57 1.76 31.49
N GLY A 217 13.40 2.41 32.30
CA GLY A 217 14.80 2.67 31.95
C GLY A 217 15.08 4.04 31.34
N ARG A 218 16.38 4.31 31.16
CA ARG A 218 16.90 5.67 30.90
C ARG A 218 16.95 6.00 29.42
N CYS A 219 16.34 7.12 29.04
CA CYS A 219 16.45 7.67 27.70
C CYS A 219 17.82 8.34 27.48
N PRO A 220 18.50 8.14 26.33
CA PRO A 220 19.76 8.83 26.00
C PRO A 220 19.60 10.31 25.64
N HIS A 221 18.38 10.86 25.64
CA HIS A 221 18.14 12.28 25.33
C HIS A 221 18.93 13.17 26.31
N PRO A 222 19.54 14.28 25.88
CA PRO A 222 20.32 15.17 26.74
C PRO A 222 19.57 15.64 27.99
N ASP A 223 18.28 15.97 27.84
CA ASP A 223 17.42 16.38 28.97
C ASP A 223 17.11 15.24 29.96
N GLY A 224 17.52 14.02 29.66
CA GLY A 224 17.31 12.84 30.50
C GLY A 224 15.86 12.35 30.56
N GLY A 225 15.55 11.65 31.65
CA GLY A 225 14.20 11.12 31.95
C GLY A 225 13.81 9.83 31.21
N ALA A 226 12.51 9.52 31.30
CA ALA A 226 11.89 8.34 30.71
C ALA A 226 11.71 8.45 29.20
N HIS A 227 11.63 7.33 28.48
CA HIS A 227 11.35 7.34 27.05
C HIS A 227 9.99 7.98 26.73
N SER A 228 9.94 8.73 25.64
CA SER A 228 8.69 9.31 25.13
C SER A 228 7.98 8.29 24.25
N THR A 229 7.15 7.47 24.87
CA THR A 229 6.33 6.45 24.21
C THR A 229 4.85 6.79 24.35
N SER A 230 4.05 6.49 23.33
CA SER A 230 2.59 6.69 23.33
C SER A 230 1.89 5.41 22.88
N GLU A 231 0.72 5.12 23.43
CA GLU A 231 -0.15 4.03 22.97
C GLU A 231 -0.71 4.28 21.56
N GLN A 232 -0.73 5.54 21.12
CA GLN A 232 -1.12 5.94 19.77
C GLN A 232 -0.06 5.60 18.71
N ASN A 233 1.20 5.38 19.12
CA ASN A 233 2.23 4.87 18.22
C ASN A 233 1.99 3.39 17.95
N LEU A 234 2.46 2.90 16.81
CA LEU A 234 2.40 1.47 16.49
C LEU A 234 2.97 0.61 17.63
N ASN A 235 2.29 -0.49 17.93
CA ASN A 235 2.75 -1.55 18.82
C ASN A 235 3.56 -2.54 17.99
N TYR A 236 4.88 -2.58 18.18
CA TYR A 236 5.76 -3.46 17.42
C TYR A 236 5.96 -4.82 18.11
N GLY A 237 6.19 -5.84 17.29
CA GLY A 237 6.51 -7.19 17.72
C GLY A 237 7.93 -7.60 17.34
N VAL A 238 8.59 -8.35 18.24
CA VAL A 238 9.83 -9.09 17.95
C VAL A 238 9.57 -10.58 18.09
N MET A 239 10.28 -11.42 17.35
CA MET A 239 10.06 -12.88 17.37
C MET A 239 11.16 -13.59 18.14
N TYR A 240 10.81 -14.66 18.83
CA TYR A 240 11.78 -15.59 19.39
C TYR A 240 11.90 -16.84 18.50
N PRO A 241 13.09 -17.44 18.42
CA PRO A 241 13.22 -18.76 17.81
C PRO A 241 12.38 -19.77 18.62
N ALA A 242 11.74 -20.72 17.93
CA ALA A 242 10.92 -21.77 18.52
C ALA A 242 11.77 -22.84 19.24
#